data_AF-A0A366XJF0-F1
#
_entry.id   AF-A0A366XJF0-F1
#
_cell.length_a   1.000
_cell.length_b   1.000
_cell.length_c   1.000
_cell.angle_alpha   90.00
_cell.angle_beta   90.00
_cell.angle_gamma   90.00
#
_symmetry.space_group_name_H-M   'P 1'
#
loop_
_entity.id
_entity.type
_entity.pdbx_description
1 polymer ?
#
loop_
_entity_poly.entity_id
_entity_poly.type
_entity_poly.pdbx_seq_one_letter_code
_entity_poly.pdbx_strand_id
1 'polypeptide(L)'
;MNIENIDWQLFIIAAGFVVMKLYLSSYLKKKGENLATKEDVRLITSQVEAVRIGMEADSARVLEHENKCNEQLVAYYDYLTEFYYEFMLVNFGDFPPDDGQSLFEYQLKFGRKAVDILKQYQRLVIYLEANNEILLEGRNLSELALRSEEVMKAKFTSVKRALIAERKAYITSDVDMDSYYSAVDETDVAVKEFNMNMKPLKDEFLKGYKSYLSQLNLHLNQHGKPDA
;
A
#
# COMPACT_ATOMS: atom_id res chain seq x y z
N MET A 1 -70.52 -33.22 69.24
CA MET A 1 -69.84 -32.69 68.03
C MET A 1 -70.44 -33.43 66.85
N ASN A 2 -71.30 -32.77 66.06
CA ASN A 2 -72.09 -33.43 65.02
C ASN A 2 -71.19 -33.99 63.91
N ILE A 3 -71.30 -35.29 63.68
CA ILE A 3 -70.57 -36.05 62.66
C ILE A 3 -70.90 -35.50 61.25
N GLU A 4 -72.11 -34.97 61.04
CA GLU A 4 -72.55 -34.35 59.78
C GLU A 4 -71.78 -33.07 59.39
N ASN A 5 -71.19 -32.33 60.35
CA ASN A 5 -70.40 -31.13 60.04
C ASN A 5 -68.95 -31.47 59.64
N ILE A 6 -68.47 -32.67 59.97
CA ILE A 6 -67.09 -33.12 59.68
C ILE A 6 -66.96 -33.47 58.19
N ASP A 7 -67.99 -34.08 57.59
CA ASP A 7 -67.99 -34.46 56.18
C ASP A 7 -67.96 -33.25 55.23
N TRP A 8 -68.68 -32.18 55.58
CA TRP A 8 -68.69 -30.96 54.76
C TRP A 8 -67.39 -30.16 54.87
N GLN A 9 -66.76 -30.15 56.05
CA GLN A 9 -65.41 -29.60 56.21
C GLN A 9 -64.36 -30.40 55.42
N LEU A 10 -64.43 -31.73 55.43
CA LEU A 10 -63.57 -32.60 54.62
C LEU A 10 -63.76 -32.36 53.12
N PHE A 11 -65.00 -32.18 52.66
CA PHE A 11 -65.28 -31.86 51.26
C PHE A 11 -64.69 -30.51 50.82
N ILE A 12 -64.82 -29.47 51.64
CA ILE A 12 -64.24 -28.15 51.37
C ILE A 12 -62.71 -28.20 51.36
N ILE A 13 -62.10 -28.95 52.28
CA ILE A 13 -60.64 -29.13 52.31
C ILE A 13 -60.18 -29.89 51.06
N ALA A 14 -60.88 -30.94 50.65
CA ALA A 14 -60.57 -31.70 49.44
C ALA A 14 -60.74 -30.86 48.17
N ALA A 15 -61.84 -30.11 48.04
CA ALA A 15 -62.08 -29.21 46.92
C ALA A 15 -61.03 -28.08 46.87
N GLY A 16 -60.69 -27.49 48.02
CA GLY A 16 -59.63 -26.50 48.13
C GLY A 16 -58.27 -27.03 47.71
N PHE A 17 -57.95 -28.28 48.08
CA PHE A 17 -56.71 -28.96 47.67
C PHE A 17 -56.65 -29.19 46.15
N VAL A 18 -57.76 -29.58 45.52
CA VAL A 18 -57.84 -29.77 44.07
C VAL A 18 -57.64 -28.46 43.32
N VAL A 19 -58.32 -27.38 43.74
CA VAL A 19 -58.17 -26.05 43.13
C VAL A 19 -56.74 -25.54 43.29
N MET A 20 -56.15 -25.70 44.48
CA MET A 20 -54.77 -25.30 44.75
C MET A 20 -53.79 -26.07 43.84
N LYS A 21 -53.96 -27.38 43.67
CA LYS A 21 -53.13 -28.21 42.78
C LYS A 21 -53.22 -27.77 41.32
N LEU A 22 -54.42 -27.45 40.83
CA LEU A 22 -54.63 -26.96 39.47
C LEU A 22 -53.98 -25.59 39.25
N TYR A 23 -54.14 -24.68 40.21
CA TYR A 23 -53.57 -23.33 40.13
C TYR A 23 -52.05 -23.35 40.23
N LEU A 24 -51.47 -24.13 41.15
CA LEU A 24 -50.02 -24.31 41.27
C LEU A 24 -49.44 -24.91 40.00
N SER A 25 -50.08 -25.93 39.44
CA SER A 25 -49.62 -26.58 38.20
C SER A 25 -49.61 -25.59 37.03
N SER A 26 -50.67 -24.78 36.87
CA SER A 26 -50.74 -23.75 35.83
C SER A 26 -49.70 -22.63 36.03
N TYR A 27 -49.49 -22.19 37.28
CA TYR A 27 -48.48 -21.18 37.62
C TYR A 27 -47.06 -21.69 37.38
N LEU A 28 -46.73 -22.92 37.82
CA LEU A 28 -45.43 -23.55 37.58
C LEU A 28 -45.16 -23.75 36.09
N LYS A 29 -46.18 -24.14 35.31
CA LYS A 29 -46.07 -24.26 33.86
C LYS A 29 -45.73 -22.92 33.19
N LYS A 30 -46.50 -21.86 33.48
CA LYS A 30 -46.20 -20.51 32.98
C LYS A 30 -44.84 -19.99 33.43
N LYS A 31 -44.44 -20.29 34.68
CA LYS A 31 -43.13 -19.89 35.21
C LYS A 31 -41.99 -20.64 34.49
N GLY A 32 -42.18 -21.92 34.17
CA GLY A 32 -41.25 -22.72 33.38
C GLY A 32 -41.14 -22.22 31.94
N GLU A 33 -42.27 -21.94 31.28
CA GLU A 33 -42.31 -21.34 29.94
C GLU A 33 -41.58 -19.98 29.90
N ASN A 34 -41.83 -19.10 30.89
CA ASN A 34 -41.14 -17.81 30.97
C ASN A 34 -39.63 -17.95 31.24
N LEU A 35 -39.21 -18.97 31.98
CA LEU A 35 -37.79 -19.22 32.22
C LEU A 35 -37.11 -19.72 30.94
N ALA A 36 -37.72 -20.67 30.24
CA ALA A 36 -37.24 -21.18 28.95
C ALA A 36 -37.11 -20.05 27.92
N THR A 37 -38.14 -19.21 27.77
CA THR A 37 -38.10 -18.05 26.86
C THR A 37 -36.99 -17.07 27.22
N LYS A 38 -36.72 -16.83 28.51
CA LYS A 38 -35.60 -15.96 28.94
C LYS A 38 -34.24 -16.57 28.61
N GLU A 39 -34.09 -17.88 28.77
CA GLU A 39 -32.86 -18.59 28.41
C GLU A 39 -32.64 -18.57 26.90
N ASP A 40 -33.68 -18.80 26.10
CA ASP A 40 -33.64 -18.73 24.64
C ASP A 40 -33.28 -17.32 24.16
N VAL A 41 -33.93 -16.28 24.70
CA VAL A 41 -33.60 -14.88 24.37
C VAL A 41 -32.15 -14.56 24.71
N ARG A 42 -31.67 -14.99 25.89
CA ARG A 42 -30.27 -14.77 26.29
C ARG A 42 -29.30 -15.47 25.34
N LEU A 43 -29.60 -16.71 24.95
CA LEU A 43 -28.79 -17.48 24.02
C LEU A 43 -28.74 -16.78 22.65
N ILE A 44 -29.89 -16.39 22.11
CA ILE A 44 -29.99 -15.67 20.84
C ILE A 44 -29.21 -14.35 20.89
N THR A 45 -29.38 -13.55 21.95
CA THR A 45 -28.63 -12.30 22.11
C THR A 45 -27.12 -12.54 22.11
N SER A 46 -26.64 -13.55 22.84
CA SER A 46 -25.21 -13.87 22.87
C SER A 46 -24.66 -14.32 21.52
N GLN A 47 -25.45 -15.06 20.73
CA GLN A 47 -25.08 -15.48 19.37
C GLN A 47 -25.03 -14.29 18.42
N VAL A 48 -26.03 -13.41 18.46
CA VAL A 48 -26.07 -12.19 17.63
C VAL A 48 -24.88 -11.28 17.95
N GLU A 49 -24.54 -11.14 19.23
CA GLU A 49 -23.41 -10.32 19.66
C GLU A 49 -22.07 -10.93 19.24
N ALA A 50 -21.91 -12.25 19.33
CA ALA A 50 -20.72 -12.94 18.81
C ALA A 50 -20.56 -12.77 17.29
N VAL A 51 -21.66 -12.89 16.52
CA VAL A 51 -21.64 -12.64 15.07
C VAL A 51 -21.28 -11.19 14.77
N ARG A 52 -21.87 -10.23 15.48
CA ARG A 52 -21.57 -8.81 15.32
C ARG A 52 -20.10 -8.52 15.60
N ILE A 53 -19.54 -9.02 16.70
CA ILE A 53 -18.11 -8.86 17.04
C ILE A 53 -17.24 -9.46 15.93
N GLY A 54 -17.61 -10.64 15.41
CA GLY A 54 -16.91 -11.25 14.27
C GLY A 54 -16.92 -10.37 13.03
N MET A 55 -18.09 -9.84 12.65
CA MET A 55 -18.23 -8.94 11.50
C MET A 55 -17.46 -7.63 11.67
N GLU A 56 -17.46 -7.05 12.87
CA GLU A 56 -16.69 -5.84 13.19
C GLU A 56 -15.18 -6.11 13.08
N ALA A 57 -14.71 -7.25 13.59
CA ALA A 57 -13.31 -7.66 13.49
C ALA A 57 -12.88 -7.92 12.04
N ASP A 58 -13.70 -8.62 11.24
CA ASP A 58 -13.41 -8.87 9.83
C ASP A 58 -13.40 -7.57 9.02
N SER A 59 -14.37 -6.67 9.26
CA SER A 59 -14.40 -5.35 8.62
C SER A 59 -13.15 -4.53 8.97
N ALA A 60 -12.71 -4.57 10.23
CA ALA A 60 -11.50 -3.88 10.65
C ALA A 60 -10.24 -4.44 9.95
N ARG A 61 -10.17 -5.77 9.75
CA ARG A 61 -9.04 -6.40 9.04
C ARG A 61 -9.01 -6.05 7.56
N VAL A 62 -10.17 -6.01 6.90
CA VAL A 62 -10.28 -5.59 5.50
C VAL A 62 -9.82 -4.13 5.36
N LEU A 63 -10.34 -3.25 6.22
CA LEU A 63 -9.96 -1.84 6.22
C LEU A 63 -8.46 -1.63 6.50
N GLU A 64 -7.89 -2.36 7.45
CA GLU A 64 -6.45 -2.31 7.74
C GLU A 64 -5.61 -2.78 6.54
N HIS A 65 -6.05 -3.85 5.86
CA HIS A 65 -5.40 -4.34 4.66
C HIS A 65 -5.44 -3.33 3.51
N GLU A 66 -6.61 -2.73 3.26
CA GLU A 66 -6.79 -1.68 2.25
C GLU A 66 -5.93 -0.45 2.54
N ASN A 67 -5.91 0.02 3.80
CA ASN A 67 -5.08 1.16 4.20
C ASN A 67 -3.60 0.89 3.96
N LYS A 68 -3.09 -0.29 4.37
CA LYS A 68 -1.70 -0.67 4.11
C LYS A 68 -1.40 -0.76 2.62
N CYS A 69 -2.31 -1.32 1.82
CA CYS A 69 -2.17 -1.38 0.38
C CYS A 69 -2.03 0.03 -0.22
N ASN A 70 -2.93 0.95 0.15
CA ASN A 70 -2.93 2.33 -0.32
C ASN A 70 -1.66 3.09 0.10
N GLU A 71 -1.19 2.88 1.34
CA GLU A 71 0.09 3.45 1.79
C GLU A 71 1.27 2.95 0.94
N GLN A 72 1.34 1.65 0.63
CA GLN A 72 2.41 1.11 -0.19
C GLN A 72 2.36 1.61 -1.65
N LEU A 73 1.15 1.78 -2.20
CA LEU A 73 0.89 2.31 -3.53
C LEU A 73 1.39 3.75 -3.69
N VAL A 74 1.09 4.61 -2.70
CA VAL A 74 1.57 5.99 -2.66
C VAL A 74 3.07 6.03 -2.45
N ALA A 75 3.61 5.24 -1.52
CA ALA A 75 5.05 5.18 -1.31
C ALA A 75 5.79 4.76 -2.60
N TYR A 76 5.27 3.79 -3.36
CA TYR A 76 5.87 3.42 -4.65
C TYR A 76 5.88 4.58 -5.65
N TYR A 77 4.79 5.34 -5.73
CA TYR A 77 4.73 6.55 -6.56
C TYR A 77 5.78 7.59 -6.16
N ASP A 78 6.03 7.78 -4.86
CA ASP A 78 7.05 8.72 -4.38
C ASP A 78 8.45 8.28 -4.84
N TYR A 79 8.78 6.99 -4.73
CA TYR A 79 10.06 6.47 -5.25
C TYR A 79 10.22 6.68 -6.76
N LEU A 80 9.16 6.51 -7.55
CA LEU A 80 9.18 6.77 -8.99
C LEU A 80 9.38 8.26 -9.29
N THR A 81 8.72 9.12 -8.52
CA THR A 81 8.81 10.58 -8.64
C THR A 81 10.23 11.04 -8.37
N GLU A 82 10.80 10.63 -7.23
CA GLU A 82 12.19 10.94 -6.86
C GLU A 82 13.16 10.45 -7.94
N PHE A 83 13.01 9.21 -8.41
CA PHE A 83 13.89 8.68 -9.45
C PHE A 83 13.82 9.49 -10.74
N TYR A 84 12.63 9.84 -11.21
CA TYR A 84 12.48 10.59 -12.44
C TYR A 84 13.06 12.01 -12.31
N TYR A 85 12.64 12.78 -11.31
CA TYR A 85 13.00 14.18 -11.19
C TYR A 85 14.41 14.40 -10.65
N GLU A 86 14.89 13.60 -9.70
CA GLU A 86 16.21 13.79 -9.10
C GLU A 86 17.33 13.10 -9.90
N PHE A 87 17.01 12.07 -10.69
CA PHE A 87 18.02 11.28 -11.38
C PHE A 87 17.91 11.33 -12.90
N MET A 88 16.73 11.12 -13.48
CA MET A 88 16.60 11.07 -14.96
C MET A 88 16.57 12.45 -15.65
N LEU A 89 16.31 13.53 -14.90
CA LEU A 89 16.29 14.91 -15.43
C LEU A 89 17.59 15.68 -15.26
N VAL A 90 18.62 15.08 -14.65
CA VAL A 90 19.85 15.78 -14.31
C VAL A 90 20.60 16.27 -15.54
N ASN A 91 21.05 17.53 -15.47
CA ASN A 91 22.02 18.09 -16.38
C ASN A 91 23.43 17.93 -15.79
N PHE A 92 24.34 17.28 -16.51
CA PHE A 92 25.69 17.03 -16.01
C PHE A 92 26.56 18.29 -15.90
N GLY A 93 26.17 19.39 -16.55
CA GLY A 93 26.83 20.69 -16.42
C GLY A 93 26.68 21.30 -15.02
N ASP A 94 25.62 20.94 -14.29
CA ASP A 94 25.28 21.56 -13.00
C ASP A 94 26.11 21.01 -11.83
N PHE A 95 26.93 19.98 -12.06
CA PHE A 95 27.76 19.39 -11.01
C PHE A 95 28.87 20.35 -10.56
N PRO A 96 29.20 20.37 -9.25
CA PRO A 96 30.28 21.21 -8.74
C PRO A 96 31.66 20.71 -9.20
N PRO A 97 32.67 21.60 -9.29
CA PRO A 97 34.04 21.23 -9.64
C PRO A 97 34.74 20.62 -8.42
N ASP A 98 34.58 19.30 -8.25
CA ASP A 98 35.04 18.57 -7.07
C ASP A 98 35.82 17.28 -7.42
N ASP A 99 36.59 17.34 -8.52
CA ASP A 99 37.35 16.19 -9.05
C ASP A 99 36.49 14.93 -9.32
N GLY A 100 35.18 15.11 -9.47
CA GLY A 100 34.22 14.05 -9.78
C GLY A 100 33.66 13.33 -8.55
N GLN A 101 33.84 13.86 -7.34
CA GLN A 101 33.23 13.31 -6.13
C GLN A 101 31.70 13.29 -6.26
N SER A 102 31.07 14.41 -6.61
CA SER A 102 29.61 14.50 -6.76
C SER A 102 29.09 13.61 -7.90
N LEU A 103 29.86 13.46 -8.98
CA LEU A 103 29.53 12.54 -10.07
C LEU A 103 29.56 11.07 -9.61
N PHE A 104 30.54 10.70 -8.79
CA PHE A 104 30.61 9.36 -8.21
C PHE A 104 29.47 9.10 -7.22
N GLU A 105 29.16 10.06 -6.35
CA GLU A 105 28.04 9.97 -5.42
C GLU A 105 26.70 9.84 -6.17
N TYR A 106 26.51 10.63 -7.22
CA TYR A 106 25.35 10.54 -8.09
C TYR A 106 25.20 9.15 -8.71
N GLN A 107 26.28 8.58 -9.24
CA GLN A 107 26.28 7.22 -9.80
C GLN A 107 25.83 6.16 -8.78
N LEU A 108 26.34 6.25 -7.54
CA LEU A 108 25.95 5.32 -6.47
C LEU A 108 24.48 5.50 -6.05
N LYS A 109 24.04 6.75 -5.89
CA LYS A 109 22.66 7.08 -5.50
C LYS A 109 21.66 6.64 -6.57
N PHE A 110 22.01 6.79 -7.85
CA PHE A 110 21.19 6.33 -8.98
C PHE A 110 20.88 4.83 -8.87
N GLY A 111 21.93 4.01 -8.72
CA GLY A 111 21.75 2.56 -8.62
C GLY A 111 20.98 2.13 -7.36
N ARG A 112 21.23 2.79 -6.22
CA ARG A 112 20.46 2.54 -4.99
C ARG A 112 18.98 2.85 -5.18
N LYS A 113 18.64 3.97 -5.82
CA LYS A 113 17.25 4.36 -6.04
C LYS A 113 16.52 3.39 -6.97
N ALA A 114 17.18 2.90 -8.02
CA ALA A 114 16.62 1.84 -8.88
C ALA A 114 16.31 0.54 -8.10
N VAL A 115 17.20 0.15 -7.17
CA VAL A 115 16.97 -0.99 -6.28
C VAL A 115 15.83 -0.74 -5.30
N ASP A 116 15.70 0.46 -4.77
CA ASP A 116 14.63 0.81 -3.83
C ASP A 116 13.26 0.82 -4.51
N ILE A 117 13.16 1.27 -5.77
CA ILE A 117 11.97 1.09 -6.62
C ILE A 117 11.61 -0.40 -6.70
N LEU A 118 12.57 -1.27 -7.07
CA LEU A 118 12.31 -2.70 -7.18
C LEU A 118 11.81 -3.30 -5.86
N LYS A 119 12.44 -2.97 -4.73
CA LYS A 119 12.00 -3.45 -3.40
C LYS A 119 10.58 -3.01 -3.09
N GLN A 120 10.24 -1.76 -3.41
CA GLN A 120 8.91 -1.23 -3.14
C GLN A 120 7.86 -1.85 -4.07
N TYR A 121 8.20 -2.13 -5.33
CA TYR A 121 7.36 -2.92 -6.22
C TYR A 121 7.10 -4.34 -5.68
N GLN A 122 8.13 -5.02 -5.16
CA GLN A 122 7.96 -6.35 -4.55
C GLN A 122 7.02 -6.33 -3.34
N ARG A 123 6.91 -5.20 -2.62
CA ARG A 123 5.90 -5.04 -1.56
C ARG A 123 4.50 -4.93 -2.14
N LEU A 124 4.31 -4.23 -3.26
CA LEU A 124 2.99 -4.17 -3.93
C LEU A 124 2.48 -5.55 -4.36
N VAL A 125 3.38 -6.44 -4.80
CA VAL A 125 3.05 -7.83 -5.16
C VAL A 125 2.42 -8.61 -3.98
N ILE A 126 2.68 -8.20 -2.73
CA ILE A 126 2.10 -8.85 -1.54
C ILE A 126 0.62 -8.49 -1.38
N TYR A 127 0.21 -7.30 -1.82
CA TYR A 127 -1.13 -6.76 -1.59
C TYR A 127 -2.04 -6.86 -2.81
N LEU A 128 -1.48 -6.88 -4.02
CA LEU A 128 -2.25 -6.82 -5.26
C LEU A 128 -2.25 -8.16 -6.00
N GLU A 129 -3.37 -8.46 -6.68
CA GLU A 129 -3.45 -9.60 -7.58
C GLU A 129 -2.53 -9.44 -8.80
N ALA A 130 -2.03 -10.55 -9.33
CA ALA A 130 -1.03 -10.55 -10.40
C ALA A 130 -1.48 -9.89 -11.71
N ASN A 131 -2.79 -9.81 -11.95
CA ASN A 131 -3.43 -9.19 -13.12
C ASN A 131 -3.90 -7.75 -12.87
N ASN A 132 -3.62 -7.17 -11.69
CA ASN A 132 -3.99 -5.79 -11.39
C ASN A 132 -3.23 -4.81 -12.29
N GLU A 133 -3.96 -3.87 -12.92
CA GLU A 133 -3.37 -2.91 -13.88
C GLU A 133 -2.28 -2.03 -13.26
N ILE A 134 -2.45 -1.59 -12.00
CA ILE A 134 -1.44 -0.81 -11.29
C ILE A 134 -0.16 -1.62 -11.09
N LEU A 135 -0.30 -2.91 -10.77
CA LEU A 135 0.84 -3.80 -10.59
C LEU A 135 1.59 -4.03 -11.91
N LEU A 136 0.87 -4.17 -13.03
CA LEU A 136 1.48 -4.31 -14.36
C LEU A 136 2.27 -3.06 -14.77
N GLU A 137 1.70 -1.87 -14.58
CA GLU A 137 2.40 -0.60 -14.83
C GLU A 137 3.61 -0.44 -13.89
N GLY A 138 3.44 -0.81 -12.61
CA GLY A 138 4.51 -0.79 -11.62
C GLY A 138 5.66 -1.71 -12.03
N ARG A 139 5.37 -2.91 -12.53
CA ARG A 139 6.38 -3.83 -13.04
C ARG A 139 7.20 -3.21 -14.17
N ASN A 140 6.52 -2.67 -15.17
CA ASN A 140 7.16 -2.03 -16.32
C ASN A 140 8.10 -0.90 -15.88
N LEU A 141 7.64 -0.05 -14.96
CA LEU A 141 8.46 1.04 -14.40
C LEU A 141 9.68 0.55 -13.61
N SER A 142 9.53 -0.53 -12.84
CA SER A 142 10.66 -1.17 -12.15
C SER A 142 11.69 -1.73 -13.13
N GLU A 143 11.23 -2.38 -14.20
CA GLU A 143 12.10 -2.89 -15.27
C GLU A 143 12.83 -1.75 -15.99
N LEU A 144 12.15 -0.63 -16.27
CA LEU A 144 12.76 0.57 -16.86
C LEU A 144 13.80 1.22 -15.94
N ALA A 145 13.56 1.27 -14.62
CA ALA A 145 14.54 1.76 -13.65
C ALA A 145 15.82 0.91 -13.66
N LEU A 146 15.68 -0.42 -13.71
CA LEU A 146 16.80 -1.35 -13.80
C LEU A 146 17.56 -1.22 -15.13
N ARG A 147 16.86 -1.15 -16.27
CA ARG A 147 17.49 -0.92 -17.58
C ARG A 147 18.23 0.42 -17.64
N SER A 148 17.69 1.45 -17.00
CA SER A 148 18.37 2.74 -16.87
C SER A 148 19.66 2.61 -16.04
N GLU A 149 19.64 1.79 -14.99
CA GLU A 149 20.80 1.48 -14.17
C GLU A 149 21.89 0.72 -14.95
N GLU A 150 21.51 -0.18 -15.86
CA GLU A 150 22.43 -0.87 -16.76
C GLU A 150 23.14 0.12 -17.70
N VAL A 151 22.41 1.05 -18.30
CA VAL A 151 22.99 2.13 -19.12
C VAL A 151 23.92 3.00 -18.28
N MET A 152 23.51 3.33 -17.07
CA MET A 152 24.31 4.11 -16.12
C MET A 152 25.65 3.42 -15.82
N LYS A 153 25.64 2.13 -15.49
CA LYS A 153 26.86 1.33 -15.26
C LYS A 153 27.75 1.26 -16.50
N ALA A 154 27.17 1.05 -17.68
CA ALA A 154 27.91 0.80 -18.90
C ALA A 154 28.55 2.06 -19.50
N LYS A 155 27.87 3.22 -19.39
CA LYS A 155 28.23 4.43 -20.16
C LYS A 155 28.65 5.62 -19.31
N PHE A 156 28.17 5.73 -18.06
CA PHE A 156 28.41 6.93 -17.25
C PHE A 156 29.88 7.12 -16.86
N THR A 157 30.67 6.04 -16.81
CA THR A 157 32.12 6.16 -16.54
C THR A 157 32.83 7.00 -17.60
N SER A 158 32.44 6.91 -18.87
CA SER A 158 33.01 7.74 -19.95
C SER A 158 32.63 9.21 -19.78
N VAL A 159 31.35 9.49 -19.50
CA VAL A 159 30.85 10.85 -19.20
C VAL A 159 31.62 11.47 -18.03
N LYS A 160 31.75 10.73 -16.93
CA LYS A 160 32.46 11.19 -15.74
C LYS A 160 33.93 11.52 -16.03
N ARG A 161 34.62 10.69 -16.81
CA ARG A 161 36.03 10.93 -17.19
C ARG A 161 36.17 12.18 -18.05
N ALA A 162 35.32 12.33 -19.06
CA ALA A 162 35.35 13.48 -19.96
C ALA A 162 35.08 14.80 -19.23
N LEU A 163 34.04 14.84 -18.38
CA LEU A 163 33.73 16.03 -17.56
C LEU A 163 34.86 16.43 -16.61
N ILE A 164 35.57 15.45 -16.01
CA ILE A 164 36.73 15.74 -15.16
C ILE A 164 37.89 16.28 -16.01
N ALA A 165 38.12 15.73 -17.20
CA ALA A 165 39.18 16.17 -18.11
C ALA A 165 38.91 17.60 -18.61
N GLU A 166 37.69 17.90 -19.06
CA GLU A 166 37.26 19.24 -19.48
C GLU A 166 37.47 20.28 -18.38
N ARG A 167 37.08 19.96 -17.13
CA ARG A 167 37.29 20.87 -15.99
C ARG A 167 38.77 21.12 -15.72
N LYS A 168 39.61 20.09 -15.83
CA LYS A 168 41.07 20.25 -15.67
C LYS A 168 41.65 21.12 -16.77
N ALA A 169 41.21 20.94 -18.02
CA ALA A 169 41.64 21.75 -19.15
C ALA A 169 41.15 23.21 -19.03
N TYR A 170 39.95 23.43 -18.49
CA TYR A 170 39.42 24.77 -18.21
C TYR A 170 40.29 25.55 -17.22
N ILE A 171 40.87 24.90 -16.20
CA ILE A 171 41.77 25.56 -15.25
C ILE A 171 43.04 26.10 -15.95
N THR A 172 43.46 25.46 -17.03
CA THR A 172 44.65 25.84 -17.82
C THR A 172 44.31 26.55 -19.13
N SER A 173 43.05 26.93 -19.35
CA SER A 173 42.58 27.44 -20.65
C SER A 173 43.25 28.75 -21.07
N ASP A 174 43.64 29.58 -20.10
CA ASP A 174 44.36 30.84 -20.36
C ASP A 174 45.73 30.62 -21.01
N VAL A 175 46.28 29.40 -20.90
CA VAL A 175 47.61 29.02 -21.41
C VAL A 175 47.50 28.10 -22.62
N ASP A 176 46.50 27.22 -22.66
CA ASP A 176 46.31 26.23 -23.72
C ASP A 176 44.82 26.05 -24.04
N MET A 177 44.33 26.92 -24.94
CA MET A 177 42.95 26.88 -25.41
C MET A 177 42.65 25.66 -26.29
N ASP A 178 43.62 25.16 -27.04
CA ASP A 178 43.42 24.03 -27.94
C ASP A 178 43.13 22.75 -27.15
N SER A 179 43.84 22.53 -26.04
CA SER A 179 43.56 21.44 -25.11
C SER A 179 42.17 21.56 -24.45
N TYR A 180 41.71 22.78 -24.16
CA TYR A 180 40.36 23.00 -23.63
C TYR A 180 39.28 22.64 -24.67
N TYR A 181 39.39 23.13 -25.90
CA TYR A 181 38.43 22.79 -26.96
C TYR A 181 38.38 21.30 -27.28
N SER A 182 39.54 20.63 -27.31
CA SER A 182 39.58 19.17 -27.47
C SER A 182 38.85 18.43 -26.36
N ALA A 183 38.97 18.89 -25.10
CA ALA A 183 38.29 18.26 -23.97
C ALA A 183 36.76 18.51 -23.98
N VAL A 184 36.32 19.68 -24.46
CA VAL A 184 34.89 19.98 -24.68
C VAL A 184 34.30 19.03 -25.73
N ASP A 185 34.98 18.84 -26.86
CA ASP A 185 34.54 17.92 -27.92
C ASP A 185 34.41 16.47 -27.39
N GLU A 186 35.37 16.02 -26.59
CA GLU A 186 35.31 14.69 -25.94
C GLU A 186 34.13 14.56 -24.97
N THR A 187 33.85 15.59 -24.16
CA THR A 187 32.67 15.61 -23.29
C THR A 187 31.38 15.53 -24.10
N ASP A 188 31.26 16.35 -25.15
CA ASP A 188 30.05 16.38 -25.98
C ASP A 188 29.78 15.02 -26.62
N VAL A 189 30.82 14.34 -27.12
CA VAL A 189 30.71 12.98 -27.66
C VAL A 189 30.24 12.00 -26.58
N ALA A 190 30.86 12.00 -25.40
CA ALA A 190 30.52 11.09 -24.31
C ALA A 190 29.09 11.30 -23.79
N VAL A 191 28.69 12.57 -23.59
CA VAL A 191 27.35 12.95 -23.12
C VAL A 191 26.30 12.60 -24.17
N LYS A 192 26.59 12.85 -25.45
CA LYS A 192 25.69 12.48 -26.55
C LYS A 192 25.46 10.98 -26.62
N GLU A 193 26.53 10.17 -26.53
CA GLU A 193 26.40 8.71 -26.52
C GLU A 193 25.57 8.22 -25.34
N PHE A 194 25.80 8.76 -24.14
CA PHE A 194 25.00 8.44 -22.95
C PHE A 194 23.52 8.79 -23.16
N ASN A 195 23.23 10.00 -23.63
CA ASN A 195 21.87 10.49 -23.86
C ASN A 195 21.15 9.69 -24.94
N MET A 196 21.84 9.24 -26.00
CA MET A 196 21.24 8.38 -27.02
C MET A 196 20.68 7.08 -26.45
N ASN A 197 21.33 6.53 -25.41
CA ASN A 197 20.90 5.30 -24.75
C ASN A 197 19.88 5.56 -23.63
N MET A 198 20.03 6.66 -22.89
CA MET A 198 19.15 6.98 -21.75
C MET A 198 17.82 7.61 -22.17
N LYS A 199 17.80 8.40 -23.25
CA LYS A 199 16.59 9.09 -23.72
C LYS A 199 15.38 8.19 -23.97
N PRO A 200 15.48 7.07 -24.72
CA PRO A 200 14.32 6.21 -24.94
C PRO A 200 13.76 5.67 -23.62
N LEU A 201 14.63 5.29 -22.68
CA LEU A 201 14.23 4.80 -21.35
C LEU A 201 13.53 5.91 -20.55
N LYS A 202 14.02 7.14 -20.61
CA LYS A 202 13.41 8.30 -19.97
C LYS A 202 12.02 8.61 -20.52
N ASP A 203 11.87 8.57 -21.84
CA ASP A 203 10.60 8.84 -22.51
C ASP A 203 9.56 7.74 -22.20
N GLU A 204 9.99 6.47 -22.21
CA GLU A 204 9.16 5.33 -21.80
C GLU A 204 8.79 5.40 -20.31
N PHE A 205 9.76 5.75 -19.44
CA PHE A 205 9.53 5.89 -18.01
C PHE A 205 8.52 7.00 -17.72
N LEU A 206 8.62 8.17 -18.37
CA LEU A 206 7.66 9.26 -18.21
C LEU A 206 6.25 8.84 -18.63
N LYS A 207 6.13 8.07 -19.72
CA LYS A 207 4.83 7.55 -20.17
C LYS A 207 4.24 6.59 -19.14
N GLY A 208 5.03 5.62 -18.68
CA GLY A 208 4.62 4.67 -17.64
C GLY A 208 4.25 5.38 -16.33
N TYR A 209 5.03 6.39 -15.93
CA TYR A 209 4.81 7.17 -14.72
C TYR A 209 3.45 7.88 -14.74
N LYS A 210 3.10 8.51 -15.87
CA LYS A 210 1.78 9.14 -16.06
C LYS A 210 0.65 8.11 -16.06
N SER A 211 0.86 6.96 -16.68
CA SER A 211 -0.09 5.84 -16.69
C SER A 211 -0.36 5.32 -15.28
N TYR A 212 0.70 5.05 -14.53
CA TYR A 212 0.65 4.61 -13.14
C TYR A 212 -0.11 5.62 -12.26
N LEU A 213 0.21 6.93 -12.37
CA LEU A 213 -0.53 7.96 -11.62
C LEU A 213 -2.01 7.98 -11.96
N SER A 214 -2.36 7.82 -13.24
CA SER A 214 -3.77 7.74 -13.65
C SER A 214 -4.47 6.55 -13.01
N GLN A 215 -3.84 5.38 -13.00
CA GLN A 215 -4.40 4.16 -12.41
C GLN A 215 -4.49 4.26 -10.89
N LEU A 216 -3.46 4.80 -10.24
CA LEU A 216 -3.46 5.07 -8.80
C LEU A 216 -4.61 6.01 -8.42
N ASN A 217 -4.82 7.08 -9.16
CA ASN A 217 -5.93 8.00 -8.93
C ASN A 217 -7.29 7.31 -9.11
N LEU A 218 -7.44 6.43 -10.10
CA LEU A 218 -8.68 5.66 -10.27
C LEU A 218 -8.93 4.76 -9.07
N HIS A 219 -7.93 4.00 -8.62
CA HIS A 219 -8.02 3.12 -7.46
C HIS A 219 -8.35 3.87 -6.17
N LEU A 220 -7.65 4.97 -5.88
CA LEU A 220 -7.89 5.74 -4.66
C LEU A 220 -9.23 6.49 -4.66
N ASN A 221 -9.73 6.92 -5.83
CA ASN A 221 -11.00 7.65 -5.94
C ASN A 221 -12.22 6.74 -6.13
N GLN A 222 -12.06 5.46 -6.43
CA GLN A 222 -13.18 4.51 -6.54
C GLN A 222 -13.97 4.37 -5.22
N HIS A 223 -13.33 4.63 -4.07
CA HIS A 223 -13.99 4.67 -2.76
C HIS A 223 -14.64 6.03 -2.41
N GLY A 224 -14.50 7.05 -3.26
CA GLY A 224 -15.00 8.41 -3.03
C GLY A 224 -16.37 8.74 -3.63
N LYS A 225 -17.01 7.80 -4.34
CA LYS A 225 -18.41 7.95 -4.77
C LYS A 225 -19.32 7.23 -3.78
N PRO A 226 -20.04 7.95 -2.89
CA PRO A 226 -21.24 7.35 -2.31
C PRO A 226 -22.16 6.97 -3.46
N ASP A 227 -22.70 5.75 -3.43
CA ASP A 227 -23.72 5.30 -4.37
C ASP A 227 -24.79 6.40 -4.49
N ALA A 228 -24.95 6.92 -5.71
CA ALA A 228 -25.96 7.89 -6.07
C ALA A 228 -27.27 7.19 -6.45
#